data_AF-A0A382QUG9-F1
#
_entry.id   AF-A0A382QUG9-F1
#
_cell.length_a   1.000
_cell.length_b   1.000
_cell.length_c   1.000
_cell.angle_alpha   90.00
_cell.angle_beta   90.00
_cell.angle_gamma   90.00
#
_symmetry.space_group_name_H-M   'P 1'
#
loop_
_entity.id
_entity.type
_entity.pdbx_description
1 polymer ?
#
loop_
_entity_poly.entity_id
_entity_poly.type
_entity_poly.pdbx_seq_one_letter_code
_entity_poly.pdbx_strand_id
1 'polypeptide(L)'
;YGLYYQTPVYQNVFLQTNRLEDPADLFEEGGGLIGNATMNASRTQSYSAAFNIQVGRHWAYTVGAWVKDNDQWATSKFYRSGVYSYRVFSNGDYGSAKGIDLTLERRGKFVNSLIQYTYSIAKGNSAYDWASVEGIYVDAPSQEFLMPYDRPHDLTMSFYTFLPFGVSMGFTGMYQSGYPYTPMIYNGDTPQSDVKNMNTKRSPSTQMLNMSLSKGIKFKDFKVSMGLSVFNLLDIINSFYVYPLTGKPDDPGTYYTDWVGLPDAKHDKSGSYYDRPWVNASPREINFNIRVDFR
;
A
#
# COMPACT_ATOMS: atom_id res chain seq x y z
N TYR A 1 -18.29 10.84 -15.23
CA TYR A 1 -17.68 12.00 -14.58
C TYR A 1 -18.27 12.13 -13.20
N GLY A 2 -17.44 12.37 -12.18
CA GLY A 2 -17.88 12.61 -10.81
C GLY A 2 -16.95 13.61 -10.14
N LEU A 3 -17.53 14.42 -9.25
CA LEU A 3 -16.82 15.42 -8.46
C LEU A 3 -17.03 15.10 -6.99
N TYR A 4 -15.95 14.95 -6.24
CA TYR A 4 -15.97 14.56 -4.84
C TYR A 4 -15.25 15.60 -3.99
N TYR A 5 -15.73 15.78 -2.77
CA TYR A 5 -15.15 16.66 -1.77
C TYR A 5 -14.95 15.92 -0.46
N GLN A 6 -13.83 16.15 0.19
CA GLN A 6 -13.54 15.62 1.52
C GLN A 6 -13.20 16.76 2.46
N THR A 7 -13.94 16.86 3.57
CA THR A 7 -13.70 17.91 4.57
C THR A 7 -12.36 17.68 5.28
N PRO A 8 -11.68 18.76 5.73
CA PRO A 8 -10.46 18.64 6.51
C PRO A 8 -10.64 17.75 7.74
N VAL A 9 -9.59 17.01 8.10
CA VAL A 9 -9.57 16.20 9.32
C VAL A 9 -9.59 17.14 10.53
N TYR A 10 -10.45 16.84 11.52
CA TYR A 10 -10.60 17.63 12.75
C TYR A 10 -9.25 17.93 13.43
N GLN A 11 -8.34 16.95 13.45
CA GLN A 11 -6.99 17.14 14.00
C GLN A 11 -6.25 18.29 13.31
N ASN A 12 -6.22 18.35 11.98
CA ASN A 12 -5.51 19.40 11.22
C ASN A 12 -6.15 20.79 11.40
N VAL A 13 -7.41 20.85 11.82
CA VAL A 13 -8.14 22.10 12.09
C VAL A 13 -7.89 22.61 13.51
N PHE A 14 -7.97 21.72 14.50
CA PHE A 14 -7.96 22.07 15.92
C PHE A 14 -6.63 21.80 16.62
N LEU A 15 -5.58 21.42 15.88
CA LEU A 15 -4.28 21.15 16.48
C LEU A 15 -3.73 22.41 17.18
N GLN A 16 -3.47 22.30 18.48
CA GLN A 16 -2.81 23.32 19.31
C GLN A 16 -3.51 24.70 19.28
N THR A 17 -4.80 24.76 18.96
CA THR A 17 -5.56 26.02 18.95
C THR A 17 -5.71 26.63 20.34
N ASN A 18 -5.65 25.80 21.39
CA ASN A 18 -5.65 26.22 22.79
C ASN A 18 -4.32 26.84 23.26
N ARG A 19 -3.24 26.66 22.50
CA ARG A 19 -1.90 27.20 22.79
C ARG A 19 -1.56 28.42 21.93
N LEU A 20 -2.52 28.91 21.14
CA LEU A 20 -2.36 30.11 20.32
C LEU A 20 -2.22 31.40 21.15
N GLU A 21 -2.70 31.38 22.39
CA GLU A 21 -2.71 32.54 23.29
C GLU A 21 -1.34 32.80 23.93
N ASP A 22 -0.51 31.76 24.10
CA ASP A 22 0.88 31.89 24.57
C ASP A 22 1.88 31.33 23.55
N PRO A 23 2.61 32.21 22.83
CA PRO A 23 3.61 31.80 21.87
C PRO A 23 4.71 30.92 22.49
N ALA A 24 5.12 31.15 23.75
CA ALA A 24 6.21 30.40 24.37
C ALA A 24 5.86 28.91 24.52
N ASP A 25 4.67 28.61 25.04
CA ASP A 25 4.17 27.23 25.19
C ASP A 25 3.96 26.51 23.85
N LEU A 26 3.57 27.24 22.80
CA LEU A 26 3.41 26.70 21.45
C LEU A 26 4.76 26.24 20.84
N PHE A 27 5.83 26.99 21.10
CA PHE A 27 7.16 26.69 20.57
C PHE A 27 7.93 25.67 21.42
N GLU A 28 7.83 25.76 22.76
CA GLU A 28 8.54 24.87 23.68
C GLU A 28 7.89 23.48 23.80
N GLU A 29 6.55 23.39 23.84
CA GLU A 29 5.83 22.11 23.97
C GLU A 29 5.15 21.65 22.68
N GLY A 30 4.75 22.58 21.81
CA GLY A 30 3.95 22.30 20.61
C GLY A 30 4.76 21.93 19.36
N GLY A 31 6.09 22.09 19.39
CA GLY A 31 6.92 21.90 18.20
C GLY A 31 6.59 22.87 17.06
N GLY A 32 5.87 23.96 17.36
CA GLY A 32 5.50 25.01 16.41
C GLY A 32 4.54 24.55 15.31
N LEU A 33 3.67 23.56 15.53
CA LEU A 33 2.71 23.07 14.53
C LEU A 33 1.27 23.46 14.88
N ILE A 34 0.65 24.26 14.02
CA ILE A 34 -0.63 24.91 14.28
C ILE A 34 -1.70 24.41 13.31
N GLY A 35 -2.87 24.07 13.84
CA GLY A 35 -4.07 23.80 13.07
C GLY A 35 -4.60 25.03 12.33
N ASN A 36 -5.46 24.81 11.33
CA ASN A 36 -6.06 25.92 10.58
C ASN A 36 -7.55 25.71 10.31
N ALA A 37 -8.38 26.57 10.92
CA ALA A 37 -9.83 26.56 10.76
C ALA A 37 -10.34 27.12 9.41
N THR A 38 -9.46 27.73 8.62
CA THR A 38 -9.81 28.26 7.29
C THR A 38 -9.49 27.28 6.15
N MET A 39 -9.12 26.03 6.48
CA MET A 39 -8.90 24.99 5.49
C MET A 39 -10.18 24.67 4.71
N ASN A 40 -10.02 24.53 3.40
CA ASN A 40 -11.09 24.12 2.49
C ASN A 40 -11.11 22.60 2.34
N ALA A 41 -12.23 22.07 1.87
CA ALA A 41 -12.35 20.67 1.50
C ALA A 41 -11.38 20.34 0.35
N SER A 42 -10.72 19.19 0.42
CA SER A 42 -9.99 18.66 -0.73
C SER A 42 -10.98 18.22 -1.81
N ARG A 43 -10.54 18.27 -3.06
CA ARG A 43 -11.39 18.01 -4.21
C ARG A 43 -10.77 16.93 -5.09
N THR A 44 -11.63 16.05 -5.61
CA THR A 44 -11.25 14.98 -6.54
C THR A 44 -12.19 15.00 -7.73
N GLN A 45 -11.62 15.17 -8.92
CA GLN A 45 -12.32 15.06 -10.20
C GLN A 45 -12.04 13.69 -10.81
N SER A 46 -13.08 12.91 -11.10
CA SER A 46 -12.95 11.56 -11.63
C SER A 46 -13.65 11.43 -12.98
N TYR A 47 -12.90 11.00 -13.98
CA TYR A 47 -13.37 10.60 -15.29
C TYR A 47 -13.18 9.10 -15.45
N SER A 48 -14.20 8.39 -15.91
CA SER A 48 -14.13 6.95 -16.14
C SER A 48 -15.05 6.57 -17.29
N ALA A 49 -14.61 5.59 -18.08
CA ALA A 49 -15.38 4.96 -19.13
C ALA A 49 -15.13 3.46 -19.08
N ALA A 50 -16.18 2.65 -19.19
CA ALA A 50 -16.05 1.20 -19.19
C ALA A 50 -17.01 0.56 -20.20
N PHE A 51 -16.54 -0.49 -20.85
CA PHE A 51 -17.28 -1.29 -21.80
C PHE A 51 -17.44 -2.70 -21.25
N ASN A 52 -18.67 -3.18 -21.22
CA ASN A 52 -19.01 -4.53 -20.80
C ASN A 52 -19.45 -5.32 -22.04
N ILE A 53 -18.79 -6.43 -22.30
CA ILE A 53 -19.02 -7.28 -23.47
C ILE A 53 -19.32 -8.69 -22.96
N GLN A 54 -20.50 -9.19 -23.29
CA GLN A 54 -20.85 -10.59 -23.05
C GLN A 54 -20.75 -11.37 -24.35
N VAL A 55 -19.94 -12.44 -24.37
CA VAL A 55 -19.78 -13.32 -25.54
C VAL A 55 -20.40 -14.67 -25.23
N GLY A 56 -21.57 -14.92 -25.82
CA GLY A 56 -22.34 -16.14 -25.59
C GLY A 56 -22.88 -16.23 -24.15
N ARG A 57 -23.01 -17.46 -23.64
CA ARG A 57 -23.62 -17.73 -22.33
C ARG A 57 -22.63 -17.82 -21.17
N HIS A 58 -21.34 -17.88 -21.46
CA HIS A 58 -20.33 -18.31 -20.49
C HIS A 58 -19.20 -17.31 -20.26
N TRP A 59 -19.06 -16.27 -21.10
CA TRP A 59 -17.95 -15.33 -21.03
C TRP A 59 -18.46 -13.89 -20.94
N ALA A 60 -17.89 -13.12 -20.02
CA ALA A 60 -18.07 -11.68 -19.92
C ALA A 60 -16.71 -11.01 -19.74
N TYR A 61 -16.55 -9.88 -20.42
CA TYR A 61 -15.35 -9.06 -20.41
C TYR A 61 -15.74 -7.65 -20.03
N THR A 62 -14.99 -7.02 -19.15
CA THR A 62 -15.11 -5.60 -18.84
C THR A 62 -13.77 -4.94 -19.09
N VAL A 63 -13.77 -3.85 -19.85
CA VAL A 63 -12.59 -3.01 -20.08
C VAL A 63 -12.95 -1.60 -19.64
N GLY A 64 -12.30 -1.11 -18.59
CA GLY A 64 -12.48 0.22 -18.03
C GLY A 64 -11.20 1.03 -18.13
N ALA A 65 -11.33 2.34 -18.31
CA ALA A 65 -10.26 3.29 -18.12
C ALA A 65 -10.75 4.41 -17.21
N TRP A 66 -9.87 4.89 -16.34
CA TRP A 66 -10.20 5.96 -15.40
C TRP A 66 -9.02 6.90 -15.19
N VAL A 67 -9.34 8.16 -14.92
CA VAL A 67 -8.40 9.22 -14.56
C VAL A 67 -9.03 10.00 -13.41
N LYS A 68 -8.23 10.22 -12.38
CA LYS A 68 -8.54 11.00 -11.19
C LYS A 68 -7.52 12.11 -11.07
N ASP A 69 -8.02 13.31 -10.91
CA ASP A 69 -7.23 14.49 -10.60
C ASP A 69 -7.63 14.97 -9.21
N ASN A 70 -6.66 15.23 -8.36
CA ASN A 70 -6.89 15.61 -6.98
C ASN A 70 -6.18 16.92 -6.69
N ASP A 71 -6.92 17.83 -6.08
CA ASP A 71 -6.46 19.16 -5.77
C ASP A 71 -6.89 19.59 -4.37
N GLN A 72 -6.18 20.60 -3.85
CA GLN A 72 -6.40 21.13 -2.52
C GLN A 72 -6.23 20.08 -1.41
N TRP A 73 -5.33 19.11 -1.59
CA TRP A 73 -4.95 18.22 -0.50
C TRP A 73 -4.34 19.00 0.66
N ALA A 74 -4.54 18.47 1.87
CA ALA A 74 -4.02 19.04 3.08
C ALA A 74 -2.49 18.94 3.09
N THR A 75 -1.85 20.02 3.52
CA THR A 75 -0.40 20.16 3.62
C THR A 75 -0.06 21.07 4.82
N SER A 76 1.21 21.23 5.14
CA SER A 76 1.66 22.21 6.13
C SER A 76 2.62 23.21 5.48
N LYS A 77 2.40 24.50 5.74
CA LYS A 77 3.26 25.59 5.25
C LYS A 77 4.15 26.08 6.38
N PHE A 78 5.43 26.22 6.08
CA PHE A 78 6.42 26.74 7.01
C PHE A 78 6.40 28.27 7.00
N TYR A 79 6.39 28.86 8.18
CA TYR A 79 6.47 30.30 8.42
C TYR A 79 7.60 30.59 9.40
N ARG A 80 8.24 31.74 9.20
CA ARG A 80 9.28 32.23 10.10
C ARG A 80 8.93 33.65 10.52
N SER A 81 8.89 33.88 11.83
CA SER A 81 8.68 35.20 12.43
C SER A 81 9.80 35.47 13.44
N GLY A 82 10.77 36.29 13.03
CA GLY A 82 11.96 36.60 13.83
C GLY A 82 12.80 35.35 14.14
N VAL A 83 12.94 35.05 15.43
CA VAL A 83 13.68 33.88 15.94
C VAL A 83 12.83 32.60 15.97
N TYR A 84 11.52 32.72 15.79
CA TYR A 84 10.60 31.58 15.87
C TYR A 84 10.24 31.09 14.46
N SER A 85 10.13 29.77 14.33
CA SER A 85 9.65 29.09 13.14
C SER A 85 8.47 28.19 13.51
N TYR A 86 7.37 28.33 12.78
CA TYR A 86 6.17 27.52 12.97
C TYR A 86 5.66 27.01 11.63
N ARG A 87 4.78 26.02 11.67
CA ARG A 87 4.11 25.43 10.52
C ARG A 87 2.61 25.52 10.74
N VAL A 88 1.88 25.90 9.69
CA VAL A 88 0.41 26.00 9.73
C VAL A 88 -0.17 25.07 8.68
N PHE A 89 -1.19 24.28 9.05
CA PHE A 89 -1.92 23.48 8.07
C PHE A 89 -2.60 24.36 7.02
N SER A 90 -2.56 23.94 5.76
CA SER A 90 -3.11 24.64 4.61
C SER A 90 -3.55 23.61 3.57
N ASN A 91 -4.33 24.01 2.59
CA ASN A 91 -4.47 23.24 1.35
C ASN A 91 -3.39 23.68 0.36
N GLY A 92 -2.85 22.76 -0.43
CA GLY A 92 -1.82 23.09 -1.41
C GLY A 92 -1.26 21.90 -2.18
N ASP A 93 -1.40 20.70 -1.63
CA ASP A 93 -0.92 19.50 -2.29
C ASP A 93 -1.89 19.03 -3.38
N TYR A 94 -1.35 18.31 -4.35
CA TYR A 94 -2.07 17.84 -5.54
C TYR A 94 -1.48 16.52 -6.03
N GLY A 95 -2.28 15.78 -6.80
CA GLY A 95 -1.82 14.55 -7.40
C GLY A 95 -2.84 13.94 -8.34
N SER A 96 -2.36 13.06 -9.21
CA SER A 96 -3.17 12.40 -10.21
C SER A 96 -3.01 10.89 -10.13
N ALA A 97 -4.10 10.18 -10.42
CA ALA A 97 -4.08 8.73 -10.54
C ALA A 97 -4.84 8.32 -11.79
N LYS A 98 -4.30 7.41 -12.57
CA LYS A 98 -4.97 6.89 -13.77
C LYS A 98 -4.75 5.40 -13.90
N GLY A 99 -5.69 4.71 -14.55
CA GLY A 99 -5.57 3.29 -14.75
C GLY A 99 -6.51 2.71 -15.79
N ILE A 100 -6.25 1.45 -16.09
CA ILE A 100 -7.03 0.59 -16.98
C ILE A 100 -7.36 -0.67 -16.21
N ASP A 101 -8.64 -1.02 -16.17
CA ASP A 101 -9.15 -2.22 -15.51
C ASP A 101 -9.66 -3.20 -16.56
N LEU A 102 -9.22 -4.45 -16.43
CA LEU A 102 -9.66 -5.57 -17.25
C LEU A 102 -10.28 -6.61 -16.31
N THR A 103 -11.51 -7.00 -16.57
CA THR A 103 -12.16 -8.12 -15.87
C THR A 103 -12.59 -9.15 -16.89
N LEU A 104 -12.21 -10.40 -16.65
CA LEU A 104 -12.61 -11.56 -17.41
C LEU A 104 -13.36 -12.51 -16.49
N GLU A 105 -14.63 -12.70 -16.78
CA GLU A 105 -15.47 -13.66 -16.08
C GLU A 105 -15.81 -14.82 -17.02
N ARG A 106 -15.62 -16.04 -16.51
CA ARG A 106 -16.12 -17.25 -17.13
C ARG A 106 -17.06 -17.94 -16.16
N ARG A 107 -18.30 -18.16 -16.57
CA ARG A 107 -19.26 -19.01 -15.83
C ARG A 107 -19.57 -20.25 -16.63
N GLY A 108 -19.52 -21.40 -15.98
CA GLY A 108 -19.77 -22.69 -16.63
C GLY A 108 -20.24 -23.73 -15.62
N LYS A 109 -20.78 -24.83 -16.14
CA LYS A 109 -21.32 -25.92 -15.31
C LYS A 109 -20.27 -26.56 -14.40
N PHE A 110 -19.03 -26.63 -14.86
CA PHE A 110 -17.93 -27.31 -14.16
C PHE A 110 -16.84 -26.38 -13.68
N VAL A 111 -16.63 -25.25 -14.36
CA VAL A 111 -15.54 -24.33 -14.10
C VAL A 111 -16.09 -22.91 -14.12
N ASN A 112 -15.81 -22.18 -13.05
CA ASN A 112 -16.03 -20.75 -12.95
C ASN A 112 -14.69 -20.07 -12.68
N SER A 113 -14.43 -18.95 -13.33
CA SER A 113 -13.22 -18.18 -13.09
C SER A 113 -13.49 -16.69 -13.20
N LEU A 114 -12.84 -15.91 -12.36
CA LEU A 114 -12.83 -14.45 -12.42
C LEU A 114 -11.37 -14.01 -12.38
N ILE A 115 -10.95 -13.28 -13.40
CA ILE A 115 -9.61 -12.70 -13.49
C ILE A 115 -9.79 -11.19 -13.59
N GLN A 116 -9.17 -10.46 -12.69
CA GLN A 116 -9.20 -9.01 -12.62
C GLN A 116 -7.77 -8.52 -12.69
N TYR A 117 -7.50 -7.62 -13.62
CA TYR A 117 -6.21 -7.00 -13.81
C TYR A 117 -6.36 -5.49 -13.89
N THR A 118 -5.63 -4.78 -13.06
CA THR A 118 -5.57 -3.33 -13.07
C THR A 118 -4.15 -2.90 -13.39
N TYR A 119 -4.02 -2.06 -14.41
CA TYR A 119 -2.83 -1.26 -14.61
C TYR A 119 -3.08 0.15 -14.08
N SER A 120 -2.30 0.63 -13.11
CA SER A 120 -2.50 1.97 -12.55
C SER A 120 -1.20 2.73 -12.34
N ILE A 121 -1.26 4.06 -12.35
CA ILE A 121 -0.15 4.92 -11.95
C ILE A 121 -0.72 6.03 -11.09
N ALA A 122 -0.18 6.19 -9.88
CA ALA A 122 -0.48 7.27 -8.95
C ALA A 122 0.77 8.14 -8.72
N LYS A 123 0.61 9.44 -8.93
CA LYS A 123 1.62 10.46 -8.70
C LYS A 123 1.06 11.61 -7.86
N GLY A 124 1.93 12.29 -7.14
CA GLY A 124 1.60 13.58 -6.53
C GLY A 124 2.80 14.20 -5.87
N ASN A 125 2.59 15.37 -5.29
CA ASN A 125 3.66 16.20 -4.75
C ASN A 125 3.97 15.96 -3.26
N SER A 126 3.15 15.16 -2.58
CA SER A 126 3.27 14.87 -1.16
C SER A 126 2.76 13.46 -0.86
N ALA A 127 3.48 12.71 -0.02
CA ALA A 127 3.17 11.31 0.27
C ALA A 127 1.98 11.16 1.24
N TYR A 128 1.79 12.13 2.14
CA TYR A 128 0.71 12.21 3.13
C TYR A 128 0.65 13.63 3.75
N ASP A 129 -0.47 13.99 4.39
CA ASP A 129 -0.75 15.35 4.92
C ASP A 129 0.38 15.96 5.79
N TRP A 130 1.09 15.13 6.54
CA TRP A 130 2.13 15.51 7.49
C TRP A 130 3.55 15.36 6.93
N ALA A 131 3.71 14.90 5.68
CA ALA A 131 5.01 14.66 5.06
C ALA A 131 5.89 15.93 5.02
N SER A 132 5.24 17.09 4.88
CA SER A 132 5.90 18.40 4.97
C SER A 132 6.55 18.62 6.33
N VAL A 133 5.93 18.19 7.44
CA VAL A 133 6.36 18.44 8.83
C VAL A 133 7.67 17.74 9.18
N GLU A 134 7.85 16.49 8.74
CA GLU A 134 9.04 15.67 9.03
C GLU A 134 10.26 16.00 8.15
N GLY A 135 10.04 16.71 7.04
CA GLY A 135 11.08 17.03 6.06
C GLY A 135 11.87 18.31 6.36
N ILE A 136 13.12 18.34 5.88
CA ILE A 136 13.92 19.57 5.79
C ILE A 136 13.20 20.51 4.80
N TYR A 137 12.95 21.75 5.23
CA TYR A 137 12.44 22.77 4.33
C TYR A 137 13.51 23.07 3.27
N VAL A 138 13.22 22.70 2.02
CA VAL A 138 14.04 23.04 0.86
C VAL A 138 13.17 23.89 -0.06
N ASP A 139 13.63 25.09 -0.37
CA ASP A 139 12.98 25.98 -1.34
C ASP A 139 13.24 25.43 -2.75
N ALA A 140 12.43 24.46 -3.14
CA ALA A 140 12.48 23.79 -4.44
C ALA A 140 11.10 23.83 -5.10
N PRO A 141 11.02 23.89 -6.44
CA PRO A 141 9.76 23.77 -7.15
C PRO A 141 9.04 22.48 -6.77
N SER A 142 7.71 22.55 -6.60
CA SER A 142 6.87 21.36 -6.35
C SER A 142 7.05 20.35 -7.49
N GLN A 143 7.41 19.11 -7.15
CA GLN A 143 7.61 18.02 -8.11
C GLN A 143 6.70 16.85 -7.75
N GLU A 144 6.10 16.24 -8.77
CA GLU A 144 5.35 14.99 -8.58
C GLU A 144 6.27 13.78 -8.60
N PHE A 145 6.10 12.90 -7.61
CA PHE A 145 6.76 11.60 -7.54
C PHE A 145 5.74 10.48 -7.45
N LEU A 146 6.19 9.23 -7.62
CA LEU A 146 5.32 8.06 -7.50
C LEU A 146 4.84 7.92 -6.05
N MET A 147 3.54 7.77 -5.86
CA MET A 147 2.99 7.62 -4.52
C MET A 147 3.46 6.31 -3.85
N PRO A 148 3.70 6.27 -2.53
CA PRO A 148 4.21 5.07 -1.85
C PRO A 148 3.23 3.86 -1.94
N TYR A 149 1.95 4.13 -2.13
CA TYR A 149 0.90 3.13 -2.36
C TYR A 149 0.70 2.78 -3.84
N ASP A 150 1.49 3.34 -4.75
CA ASP A 150 1.39 3.05 -6.18
C ASP A 150 1.77 1.59 -6.48
N ARG A 151 0.89 0.88 -7.19
CA ARG A 151 1.05 -0.53 -7.57
C ARG A 151 0.68 -0.69 -9.04
N PRO A 152 1.66 -0.66 -9.97
CA PRO A 152 1.35 -0.58 -11.38
C PRO A 152 0.60 -1.74 -11.95
N HIS A 153 0.98 -2.96 -11.59
CA HIS A 153 0.28 -4.16 -11.99
C HIS A 153 -0.33 -4.81 -10.76
N ASP A 154 -1.64 -4.97 -10.78
CA ASP A 154 -2.41 -5.71 -9.78
C ASP A 154 -3.26 -6.76 -10.52
N LEU A 155 -3.09 -8.03 -10.17
CA LEU A 155 -3.77 -9.16 -10.79
C LEU A 155 -4.35 -10.01 -9.67
N THR A 156 -5.68 -10.12 -9.67
CA THR A 156 -6.40 -11.06 -8.81
C THR A 156 -7.10 -12.09 -9.69
N MET A 157 -6.96 -13.35 -9.33
CA MET A 157 -7.61 -14.46 -10.03
C MET A 157 -8.30 -15.36 -9.03
N SER A 158 -9.52 -15.77 -9.36
CA SER A 158 -10.22 -16.82 -8.65
C SER A 158 -10.71 -17.86 -9.64
N PHE A 159 -10.59 -19.11 -9.26
CA PHE A 159 -10.98 -20.25 -10.04
C PHE A 159 -11.72 -21.22 -9.13
N TYR A 160 -12.83 -21.75 -9.61
CA TYR A 160 -13.66 -22.68 -8.87
C TYR A 160 -14.10 -23.83 -9.78
N THR A 161 -13.95 -25.06 -9.30
CA THR A 161 -14.34 -26.25 -10.03
C THR A 161 -14.90 -27.32 -9.12
N PHE A 162 -15.65 -28.25 -9.71
CA PHE A 162 -16.13 -29.47 -9.05
C PHE A 162 -15.29 -30.67 -9.49
N LEU A 163 -14.64 -31.30 -8.52
CA LEU A 163 -13.90 -32.54 -8.70
C LEU A 163 -14.84 -33.75 -8.53
N PRO A 164 -14.44 -34.95 -9.00
CA PRO A 164 -15.15 -36.20 -8.72
C PRO A 164 -15.43 -36.41 -7.22
N PHE A 165 -16.40 -37.26 -6.91
CA PHE A 165 -16.82 -37.57 -5.52
C PHE A 165 -17.41 -36.39 -4.73
N GLY A 166 -17.89 -35.35 -5.42
CA GLY A 166 -18.59 -34.21 -4.81
C GLY A 166 -17.66 -33.28 -4.03
N VAL A 167 -16.37 -33.23 -4.38
CA VAL A 167 -15.40 -32.30 -3.80
C VAL A 167 -15.40 -31.02 -4.62
N SER A 168 -15.51 -29.87 -3.96
CA SER A 168 -15.35 -28.56 -4.58
C SER A 168 -13.93 -28.06 -4.34
N MET A 169 -13.29 -27.55 -5.38
CA MET A 169 -11.96 -26.97 -5.32
C MET A 169 -11.98 -25.51 -5.77
N GLY A 170 -11.36 -24.64 -4.99
CA GLY A 170 -11.15 -23.24 -5.32
C GLY A 170 -9.68 -22.87 -5.27
N PHE A 171 -9.23 -22.07 -6.23
CA PHE A 171 -7.93 -21.40 -6.19
C PHE A 171 -8.15 -19.89 -6.19
N THR A 172 -7.34 -19.18 -5.41
CA THR A 172 -7.26 -17.72 -5.49
C THR A 172 -5.80 -17.31 -5.62
N GLY A 173 -5.46 -16.59 -6.67
CA GLY A 173 -4.13 -16.05 -6.91
C GLY A 173 -4.15 -14.54 -6.84
N MET A 174 -3.08 -13.96 -6.31
CA MET A 174 -2.83 -12.52 -6.31
C MET A 174 -1.39 -12.28 -6.78
N TYR A 175 -1.21 -11.29 -7.65
CA TYR A 175 0.08 -10.74 -8.01
C TYR A 175 -0.02 -9.21 -7.94
N GLN A 176 0.89 -8.57 -7.23
CA GLN A 176 0.94 -7.13 -7.10
C GLN A 176 2.37 -6.66 -7.27
N SER A 177 2.57 -5.62 -8.07
CA SER A 177 3.88 -4.98 -8.24
C SER A 177 4.39 -4.43 -6.90
N GLY A 178 5.71 -4.43 -6.72
CA GLY A 178 6.28 -3.87 -5.51
C GLY A 178 6.01 -2.37 -5.36
N TYR A 179 6.04 -1.94 -4.11
CA TYR A 179 5.86 -0.56 -3.73
C TYR A 179 7.08 0.28 -4.11
N PRO A 180 6.90 1.53 -4.54
CA PRO A 180 8.03 2.39 -4.82
C PRO A 180 8.68 2.86 -3.52
N TYR A 181 10.00 2.98 -3.53
CA TYR A 181 10.79 3.49 -2.41
C TYR A 181 11.88 4.44 -2.91
N THR A 182 12.33 5.33 -2.03
CA THR A 182 13.42 6.26 -2.32
C THR A 182 14.75 5.55 -2.05
N PRO A 183 15.60 5.34 -3.06
CA PRO A 183 16.87 4.67 -2.88
C PRO A 183 17.87 5.53 -2.09
N MET A 184 18.87 4.89 -1.49
CA MET A 184 20.04 5.59 -0.96
C MET A 184 21.13 5.71 -2.03
N ILE A 185 21.79 6.86 -2.06
CA ILE A 185 22.97 7.16 -2.87
C ILE A 185 24.16 7.47 -1.95
N TYR A 186 25.36 7.13 -2.38
CA TYR A 186 26.57 7.46 -1.62
C TYR A 186 26.96 8.92 -1.81
N ASN A 187 27.31 9.59 -0.71
CA ASN A 187 27.92 10.91 -0.68
C ASN A 187 29.24 10.80 0.07
N GLY A 188 30.33 10.67 -0.70
CA GLY A 188 31.57 10.11 -0.15
C GLY A 188 31.32 8.68 0.34
N ASP A 189 31.70 8.42 1.59
CA ASP A 189 31.62 7.07 2.19
C ASP A 189 30.27 6.80 2.87
N THR A 190 29.42 7.80 3.05
CA THR A 190 28.14 7.66 3.77
C THR A 190 26.95 7.61 2.81
N PRO A 191 26.05 6.61 2.92
CA PRO A 191 24.81 6.57 2.16
C PRO A 191 23.81 7.60 2.71
N GLN A 192 23.18 8.34 1.80
CA GLN A 192 22.13 9.30 2.09
C GLN A 192 20.91 9.02 1.20
N SER A 193 19.71 9.37 1.68
CA SER A 193 18.49 9.23 0.88
C SER A 193 18.54 10.11 -0.36
N ASP A 194 18.18 9.57 -1.52
CA ASP A 194 18.08 10.33 -2.77
C ASP A 194 16.77 11.13 -2.83
N VAL A 195 16.71 12.18 -2.03
CA VAL A 195 15.55 13.08 -1.96
C VAL A 195 15.25 13.81 -3.28
N LYS A 196 16.16 13.78 -4.26
CA LYS A 196 15.92 14.34 -5.59
C LYS A 196 15.19 13.34 -6.49
N ASN A 197 15.41 12.05 -6.28
CA ASN A 197 14.78 10.95 -7.04
C ASN A 197 13.88 10.11 -6.12
N MET A 198 12.92 10.78 -5.47
CA MET A 198 11.96 10.14 -4.57
C MET A 198 11.17 9.04 -5.29
N ASN A 199 11.03 7.89 -4.63
CA ASN A 199 10.18 6.77 -5.06
C ASN A 199 10.47 6.27 -6.49
N THR A 200 11.73 6.31 -6.93
CA THR A 200 12.15 5.91 -8.28
C THR A 200 12.45 4.42 -8.45
N LYS A 201 12.75 3.69 -7.35
CA LYS A 201 12.94 2.23 -7.37
C LYS A 201 11.72 1.53 -6.77
N ARG A 202 11.58 0.22 -7.02
CA ARG A 202 10.48 -0.61 -6.50
C ARG A 202 11.00 -1.83 -5.77
N SER A 203 10.27 -2.21 -4.72
CA SER A 203 10.51 -3.48 -4.02
C SER A 203 10.13 -4.68 -4.90
N PRO A 204 10.48 -5.92 -4.49
CA PRO A 204 10.00 -7.12 -5.14
C PRO A 204 8.46 -7.19 -5.19
N SER A 205 7.92 -7.86 -6.21
CA SER A 205 6.47 -8.07 -6.33
C SER A 205 5.95 -9.03 -5.26
N THR A 206 4.73 -8.79 -4.81
CA THR A 206 4.02 -9.69 -3.90
C THR A 206 3.19 -10.68 -4.69
N GLN A 207 3.30 -11.96 -4.37
CA GLN A 207 2.58 -13.04 -5.04
C GLN A 207 2.06 -14.05 -4.03
N MET A 208 0.81 -14.45 -4.20
CA MET A 208 0.19 -15.44 -3.32
C MET A 208 -0.73 -16.34 -4.13
N LEU A 209 -0.68 -17.64 -3.86
CA LEU A 209 -1.62 -18.61 -4.39
C LEU A 209 -2.21 -19.39 -3.22
N ASN A 210 -3.53 -19.35 -3.07
CA ASN A 210 -4.24 -20.14 -2.07
C ASN A 210 -5.11 -21.18 -2.76
N MET A 211 -5.34 -22.26 -2.04
CA MET A 211 -6.21 -23.36 -2.45
C MET A 211 -7.23 -23.64 -1.36
N SER A 212 -8.44 -24.03 -1.76
CA SER A 212 -9.47 -24.54 -0.88
C SER A 212 -10.06 -25.82 -1.47
N LEU A 213 -10.29 -26.80 -0.61
CA LEU A 213 -11.02 -28.03 -0.91
C LEU A 213 -12.17 -28.11 0.07
N SER A 214 -13.35 -28.49 -0.40
CA SER A 214 -14.49 -28.70 0.48
C SER A 214 -15.34 -29.89 0.04
N LYS A 215 -15.91 -30.59 1.01
CA LYS A 215 -16.81 -31.72 0.78
C LYS A 215 -17.95 -31.69 1.78
N GLY A 216 -19.18 -31.71 1.27
CA GLY A 216 -20.39 -31.85 2.09
C GLY A 216 -20.91 -33.28 2.06
N ILE A 217 -21.15 -33.85 3.25
CA ILE A 217 -21.82 -35.15 3.44
C ILE A 217 -23.19 -34.86 4.07
N LYS A 218 -24.24 -35.26 3.36
CA LYS A 218 -25.62 -35.12 3.84
C LYS A 218 -26.03 -36.40 4.56
N PHE A 219 -26.45 -36.27 5.81
CA PHE A 219 -27.17 -37.30 6.56
C PHE A 219 -28.65 -36.91 6.64
N LYS A 220 -29.49 -37.77 7.22
CA LYS A 220 -30.94 -37.56 7.28
C LYS A 220 -31.31 -36.28 8.08
N ASP A 221 -30.67 -36.11 9.23
CA ASP A 221 -31.03 -35.09 10.22
C ASP A 221 -29.98 -33.97 10.35
N PHE A 222 -28.78 -34.16 9.78
CA PHE A 222 -27.70 -33.17 9.82
C PHE A 222 -26.84 -33.23 8.55
N LYS A 223 -26.10 -32.16 8.29
CA LYS A 223 -25.11 -32.06 7.20
C LYS A 223 -23.75 -31.75 7.80
N VAL A 224 -22.74 -32.53 7.43
CA VAL A 224 -21.35 -32.27 7.80
C VAL A 224 -20.62 -31.72 6.58
N SER A 225 -20.04 -30.54 6.69
CA SER A 225 -19.17 -29.94 5.67
C SER A 225 -17.75 -29.90 6.20
N MET A 226 -16.82 -30.52 5.47
CA MET A 226 -15.39 -30.47 5.76
C MET A 226 -14.71 -29.57 4.75
N GLY A 227 -13.82 -28.70 5.21
CA GLY A 227 -13.03 -27.80 4.39
C GLY A 227 -11.55 -27.88 4.75
N LEU A 228 -10.70 -27.79 3.73
CA LEU A 228 -9.25 -27.66 3.86
C LEU A 228 -8.83 -26.44 3.04
N SER A 229 -8.25 -25.44 3.69
CA SER A 229 -7.68 -24.26 3.05
C SER A 229 -6.17 -24.30 3.20
N VAL A 230 -5.44 -24.13 2.10
CA VAL A 230 -3.99 -23.97 2.08
C VAL A 230 -3.70 -22.55 1.62
N PHE A 231 -3.25 -21.73 2.55
CA PHE A 231 -2.78 -20.37 2.28
C PHE A 231 -1.29 -20.41 1.92
N ASN A 232 -0.88 -19.55 0.98
CA ASN A 232 0.47 -19.53 0.43
C ASN A 232 0.95 -20.93 -0.01
N LEU A 233 0.19 -21.55 -0.92
CA LEU A 233 0.42 -22.89 -1.47
C LEU A 233 1.82 -23.07 -2.04
N LEU A 234 2.43 -22.01 -2.57
CA LEU A 234 3.78 -22.03 -3.14
C LEU A 234 4.88 -21.73 -2.11
N ASP A 235 4.53 -21.38 -0.87
CA ASP A 235 5.44 -20.98 0.20
C ASP A 235 6.39 -19.84 -0.24
N ILE A 236 5.84 -18.86 -0.95
CA ILE A 236 6.58 -17.68 -1.41
C ILE A 236 6.74 -16.72 -0.24
N ILE A 237 7.97 -16.28 0.01
CA ILE A 237 8.27 -15.23 0.99
C ILE A 237 7.99 -13.89 0.34
N ASN A 238 6.96 -13.20 0.81
CA ASN A 238 6.66 -11.83 0.42
C ASN A 238 7.11 -10.88 1.53
N SER A 239 7.90 -9.86 1.20
CA SER A 239 8.42 -8.91 2.18
C SER A 239 7.71 -7.56 2.08
N PHE A 240 7.30 -7.01 3.23
CA PHE A 240 6.67 -5.70 3.35
C PHE A 240 7.67 -4.56 3.51
N TYR A 241 8.96 -4.89 3.64
CA TYR A 241 10.05 -3.94 3.79
C TYR A 241 11.24 -4.33 2.91
N VAL A 242 11.95 -3.33 2.40
CA VAL A 242 13.24 -3.46 1.71
C VAL A 242 14.20 -2.43 2.24
N TYR A 243 15.47 -2.79 2.31
CA TYR A 243 16.53 -1.85 2.64
C TYR A 243 16.73 -0.86 1.48
N PRO A 244 16.63 0.46 1.70
CA PRO A 244 16.73 1.45 0.62
C PRO A 244 18.07 1.45 -0.14
N LEU A 245 19.15 0.94 0.48
CA LEU A 245 20.47 0.88 -0.12
C LEU A 245 20.57 -0.21 -1.20
N THR A 246 20.05 -1.40 -0.94
CA THR A 246 20.15 -2.57 -1.83
C THR A 246 18.86 -2.84 -2.61
N GLY A 247 17.71 -2.39 -2.09
CA GLY A 247 16.39 -2.75 -2.57
C GLY A 247 15.95 -4.17 -2.20
N LYS A 248 16.71 -4.87 -1.37
CA LYS A 248 16.42 -6.24 -0.96
C LYS A 248 15.83 -6.28 0.46
N PRO A 249 14.95 -7.24 0.77
CA PRO A 249 14.42 -7.42 2.11
C PRO A 249 15.44 -7.92 3.15
N ASP A 250 16.41 -8.72 2.71
CA ASP A 250 17.30 -9.54 3.54
C ASP A 250 18.75 -9.04 3.57
N ASP A 251 19.07 -8.01 2.79
CA ASP A 251 20.43 -7.50 2.62
C ASP A 251 20.43 -5.98 2.83
N PRO A 252 20.94 -5.47 3.97
CA PRO A 252 21.02 -4.04 4.20
C PRO A 252 22.09 -3.35 3.35
N GLY A 253 23.05 -4.09 2.80
CA GLY A 253 24.18 -3.60 2.03
C GLY A 253 25.47 -3.49 2.85
N THR A 254 26.60 -3.49 2.13
CA THR A 254 27.96 -3.56 2.70
C THR A 254 28.23 -2.52 3.76
N TYR A 255 27.89 -1.26 3.50
CA TYR A 255 28.06 -0.15 4.45
C TYR A 255 27.46 -0.44 5.83
N TYR A 256 26.35 -1.17 5.89
CA TYR A 256 25.69 -1.51 7.16
C TYR A 256 26.20 -2.82 7.74
N THR A 257 26.51 -3.82 6.91
CA THR A 257 27.06 -5.11 7.36
C THR A 257 28.51 -5.03 7.81
N ASP A 258 29.27 -4.03 7.38
CA ASP A 258 30.68 -3.84 7.79
C ASP A 258 30.82 -3.56 9.30
N TRP A 259 29.75 -3.13 9.95
CA TRP A 259 29.69 -2.94 11.41
C TRP A 259 29.26 -4.21 12.17
N VAL A 260 28.94 -5.29 11.45
CA VAL A 260 28.44 -6.54 12.01
C VAL A 260 29.60 -7.51 12.23
N GLY A 261 29.78 -7.98 13.46
CA GLY A 261 30.88 -8.86 13.80
C GLY A 261 30.96 -9.20 15.29
N LEU A 262 32.04 -9.86 15.67
CA LEU A 262 32.37 -10.01 17.09
C LEU A 262 32.76 -8.64 17.66
N PRO A 263 32.36 -8.32 18.90
CA PRO A 263 32.60 -6.99 19.47
C PRO A 263 34.08 -6.61 19.44
N ASP A 264 34.43 -5.58 18.65
CA ASP A 264 35.77 -5.01 18.55
C ASP A 264 35.71 -3.51 18.22
N ALA A 265 36.85 -2.88 17.89
CA ALA A 265 36.91 -1.45 17.59
C ALA A 265 36.19 -1.03 16.29
N LYS A 266 35.81 -1.98 15.43
CA LYS A 266 35.20 -1.76 14.10
C LYS A 266 33.79 -2.33 14.00
N HIS A 267 33.44 -3.33 14.81
CA HIS A 267 32.16 -4.01 14.80
C HIS A 267 31.43 -3.78 16.13
N ASP A 268 30.27 -3.12 16.06
CA ASP A 268 29.42 -2.80 17.20
C ASP A 268 28.05 -3.51 17.13
N LYS A 269 27.78 -4.27 16.06
CA LYS A 269 26.51 -4.96 15.82
C LYS A 269 26.66 -6.47 15.80
N SER A 270 25.68 -7.15 16.39
CA SER A 270 25.52 -8.60 16.31
C SER A 270 25.15 -9.06 14.89
N GLY A 271 25.51 -10.30 14.54
CA GLY A 271 25.11 -10.98 13.30
C GLY A 271 23.61 -10.91 13.01
N SER A 272 22.79 -10.93 14.06
CA SER A 272 21.33 -10.90 13.96
C SER A 272 20.72 -9.49 13.97
N TYR A 273 21.52 -8.43 13.97
CA TYR A 273 21.02 -7.05 14.12
C TYR A 273 20.09 -6.64 12.96
N TYR A 274 20.35 -7.15 11.76
CA TYR A 274 19.58 -6.87 10.55
C TYR A 274 18.56 -7.96 10.21
N ASP A 275 18.46 -9.00 11.04
CA ASP A 275 17.45 -10.05 10.88
C ASP A 275 16.08 -9.51 11.29
N ARG A 276 15.16 -9.44 10.31
CA ARG A 276 13.82 -8.88 10.52
C ARG A 276 12.73 -9.87 10.08
N PRO A 277 12.60 -11.04 10.71
CA PRO A 277 11.62 -12.04 10.29
C PRO A 277 10.17 -11.51 10.29
N TRP A 278 9.86 -10.51 11.11
CA TRP A 278 8.54 -9.88 11.21
C TRP A 278 8.14 -9.02 9.99
N VAL A 279 9.06 -8.74 9.06
CA VAL A 279 8.73 -7.97 7.84
C VAL A 279 8.22 -8.87 6.70
N ASN A 280 8.28 -10.18 6.88
CA ASN A 280 7.85 -11.15 5.89
C ASN A 280 6.39 -11.59 6.16
N ALA A 281 5.67 -11.88 5.09
CA ALA A 281 4.36 -12.48 5.14
C ALA A 281 4.43 -13.89 5.74
N SER A 282 3.28 -14.35 6.23
CA SER A 282 3.16 -15.69 6.79
C SER A 282 3.59 -16.77 5.78
N PRO A 283 4.29 -17.83 6.26
CA PRO A 283 4.59 -19.00 5.44
C PRO A 283 3.30 -19.78 5.12
N ARG A 284 3.44 -20.90 4.43
CA ARG A 284 2.31 -21.79 4.14
C ARG A 284 1.53 -22.18 5.39
N GLU A 285 0.23 -21.94 5.38
CA GLU A 285 -0.69 -22.27 6.47
C GLU A 285 -1.78 -23.22 5.97
N ILE A 286 -2.06 -24.27 6.73
CA ILE A 286 -3.06 -25.28 6.38
C ILE A 286 -4.15 -25.28 7.45
N ASN A 287 -5.33 -24.82 7.07
CA ASN A 287 -6.48 -24.71 7.94
C ASN A 287 -7.53 -25.75 7.59
N PHE A 288 -7.87 -26.57 8.57
CA PHE A 288 -8.94 -27.53 8.47
C PHE A 288 -10.17 -27.02 9.23
N ASN A 289 -11.34 -27.07 8.60
CA ASN A 289 -12.60 -26.70 9.22
C ASN A 289 -13.65 -27.80 9.07
N ILE A 290 -14.48 -27.94 10.10
CA ILE A 290 -15.68 -28.78 10.08
C ILE A 290 -16.85 -27.88 10.47
N ARG A 291 -17.92 -27.95 9.69
CA ARG A 291 -19.20 -27.32 9.98
C ARG A 291 -20.28 -28.38 10.03
N VAL A 292 -21.03 -28.42 11.12
CA VAL A 292 -22.20 -29.29 11.29
C VAL A 292 -23.44 -28.41 11.28
N ASP A 293 -24.29 -28.59 10.27
CA ASP A 293 -25.58 -27.93 10.17
C ASP A 293 -26.68 -28.92 10.58
N PHE A 294 -27.42 -28.61 11.64
CA PHE A 294 -28.60 -29.35 12.07
C PHE A 294 -29.85 -28.83 11.34
N ARG A 295 -30.81 -29.71 11.06
CA ARG A 295 -32.12 -29.32 10.53
C ARG A 295 -33.07 -28.81 11.59
#